data_AF-A0A820Q7W0-F1
#
_entry.id   AF-A0A820Q7W0-F1
#
_cell.length_a   1.000
_cell.length_b   1.000
_cell.length_c   1.000
_cell.angle_alpha   90.00
_cell.angle_beta   90.00
_cell.angle_gamma   90.00
#
_symmetry.space_group_name_H-M   'P 1'
#
loop_
_entity.id
_entity.type
_entity.pdbx_description
1 polymer ?
#
loop_
_entity_poly.entity_id
_entity_poly.type
_entity_poly.pdbx_seq_one_letter_code
_entity_poly.pdbx_strand_id
1 'polypeptide(L)'
;MQYYIIVIPFLVSLSALRLHAYSSKIFAKDTTIAHPETDLFLDYVGLYTPSEKIIHTSAIFPMPTYSCHFLPSSAAENIPSYFLSPEDIRKVVYNVIKLGNLTFNSYPGSLPVVQIITKLLVRQQIDFISKSQYITNDPEEIGRLAITNLFAVPQQEQIPFYIYKLLKIPFFHENETIELAQMPRHWAINSINNTTMEWHHPEESGCDLRLMTSCRDTPPIRTISKDTCLNQITERLPLSRYISFDS
;
A
#
# COMPACT_ATOMS: atom_id res chain seq x y z
N MET A 1 58.10 8.86 13.76
CA MET A 1 56.97 8.67 14.70
C MET A 1 55.80 9.67 14.49
N GLN A 2 55.83 10.60 13.53
CA GLN A 2 54.73 11.58 13.34
C GLN A 2 53.50 11.04 12.58
N TYR A 3 53.61 9.94 11.83
CA TYR A 3 52.49 9.41 11.02
C TYR A 3 51.42 8.68 11.83
N TYR A 4 51.73 8.15 13.02
CA TYR A 4 50.76 7.39 13.84
C TYR A 4 49.68 8.29 14.46
N ILE A 5 49.94 9.59 14.63
CA ILE A 5 49.01 10.52 15.29
C ILE A 5 47.83 10.88 14.36
N ILE A 6 47.98 10.76 13.04
CA ILE A 6 46.92 11.08 12.06
C ILE A 6 46.02 9.86 11.77
N VAL A 7 46.56 8.64 11.86
CA VAL A 7 45.80 7.41 11.55
C VAL A 7 44.74 7.10 12.62
N ILE A 8 45.03 7.37 13.89
CA ILE A 8 44.10 7.11 15.01
C ILE A 8 42.81 7.93 14.91
N PRO A 9 42.83 9.27 14.74
CA PRO A 9 41.60 10.05 14.60
C PRO A 9 40.83 9.70 13.32
N PHE A 10 41.50 9.31 12.25
CA PHE A 10 40.82 8.83 11.04
C PHE A 10 40.10 7.50 11.27
N LEU A 11 40.73 6.53 11.94
CA LEU A 11 40.10 5.27 12.32
C LEU A 11 38.95 5.46 13.31
N VAL A 12 39.11 6.36 14.30
CA VAL A 12 38.04 6.72 15.26
C VAL A 12 36.88 7.43 14.55
N SER A 13 37.16 8.32 13.59
CA SER A 13 36.13 8.96 12.76
C SER A 13 35.40 7.95 11.88
N LEU A 14 36.12 7.02 11.25
CA LEU A 14 35.55 5.97 10.39
C LEU A 14 34.68 4.99 11.20
N SER A 15 35.10 4.65 12.42
CA SER A 15 34.34 3.80 13.32
C SER A 15 33.16 4.54 13.98
N ALA A 16 33.28 5.83 14.27
CA ALA A 16 32.16 6.67 14.71
C ALA A 16 31.12 6.86 13.60
N LEU A 17 31.53 7.03 12.34
CA LEU A 17 30.63 7.05 11.18
C LEU A 17 29.90 5.71 11.00
N ARG A 18 30.58 4.57 11.23
CA ARG A 18 29.93 3.25 11.25
C ARG A 18 28.97 3.07 12.43
N LEU A 19 29.28 3.61 13.60
CA LEU A 19 28.43 3.55 14.79
C LEU A 19 27.19 4.46 14.67
N HIS A 20 27.28 5.59 13.97
CA HIS A 20 26.13 6.47 13.77
C HIS A 20 25.15 5.95 12.70
N ALA A 21 25.63 5.09 11.79
CA ALA A 21 24.78 4.32 10.89
C ALA A 21 23.97 3.21 11.62
N TYR A 22 24.29 2.93 12.88
CA TYR A 22 23.56 2.00 13.75
C TYR A 22 22.33 2.66 14.39
N SER A 23 21.49 3.33 13.58
CA SER A 23 20.12 3.67 14.01
C SER A 23 19.39 2.37 14.37
N SER A 24 18.72 2.34 15.53
CA SER A 24 18.00 1.16 16.06
C SER A 24 16.74 0.78 15.27
N LYS A 25 16.39 1.55 14.22
CA LYS A 25 15.26 1.26 13.34
C LYS A 25 15.77 0.90 11.95
N ILE A 26 15.91 -0.42 11.69
CA ILE A 26 16.29 -0.96 10.38
C ILE A 26 15.30 -0.52 9.31
N PHE A 27 14.02 -0.61 9.65
CA PHE A 27 12.94 -0.18 8.79
C PHE A 27 12.59 1.26 9.12
N ALA A 28 12.88 2.13 8.18
CA ALA A 28 12.54 3.54 8.23
C ALA A 28 12.13 4.00 6.84
N LYS A 29 11.52 5.19 6.79
CA LYS A 29 11.20 5.81 5.50
C LYS A 29 12.48 6.12 4.74
N ASP A 30 12.39 5.99 3.42
CA ASP A 30 13.42 6.37 2.47
C ASP A 30 14.74 5.61 2.67
N THR A 31 14.67 4.38 3.18
CA THR A 31 15.83 3.49 3.32
C THR A 31 15.84 2.41 2.26
N THR A 32 17.04 2.10 1.77
CA THR A 32 17.31 0.87 1.01
C THR A 32 18.10 -0.07 1.92
N ILE A 33 17.61 -1.28 2.13
CA ILE A 33 18.28 -2.30 2.93
C ILE A 33 18.91 -3.28 1.96
N ALA A 34 20.23 -3.42 2.03
CA ALA A 34 20.97 -4.44 1.31
C ALA A 34 21.40 -5.53 2.29
N HIS A 35 21.07 -6.78 1.99
CA HIS A 35 21.51 -7.91 2.78
C HIS A 35 22.87 -8.41 2.26
N PRO A 36 23.94 -8.41 3.08
CA PRO A 36 25.32 -8.55 2.61
C PRO A 36 25.68 -9.93 2.05
N GLU A 37 24.92 -10.97 2.38
CA GLU A 37 25.24 -12.36 1.98
C GLU A 37 24.34 -12.90 0.87
N THR A 38 23.17 -12.30 0.66
CA THR A 38 22.17 -12.83 -0.30
C THR A 38 21.94 -11.91 -1.49
N ASP A 39 22.63 -10.76 -1.54
CA ASP A 39 22.43 -9.71 -2.55
C ASP A 39 20.95 -9.31 -2.70
N LEU A 40 20.18 -9.43 -1.61
CA LEU A 40 18.79 -9.02 -1.55
C LEU A 40 18.72 -7.54 -1.21
N PHE A 41 18.01 -6.78 -2.04
CA PHE A 41 17.77 -5.35 -1.82
C PHE A 41 16.29 -5.09 -1.58
N LEU A 42 16.00 -4.40 -0.49
CA LEU A 42 14.67 -3.92 -0.11
C LEU A 42 14.67 -2.41 -0.25
N ASP A 43 13.94 -1.89 -1.24
CA ASP A 43 13.87 -0.46 -1.52
C ASP A 43 12.55 0.11 -0.99
N TYR A 44 12.60 1.09 -0.09
CA TYR A 44 11.39 1.65 0.52
C TYR A 44 10.47 2.30 -0.53
N VAL A 45 9.18 1.98 -0.48
CA VAL A 45 8.17 2.50 -1.41
C VAL A 45 7.17 3.41 -0.71
N GLY A 46 6.78 3.08 0.52
CA GLY A 46 5.68 3.78 1.16
C GLY A 46 5.29 3.22 2.53
N LEU A 47 4.24 3.81 3.10
CA LEU A 47 3.60 3.32 4.31
C LEU A 47 2.22 2.78 3.97
N TYR A 48 1.86 1.69 4.65
CA TYR A 48 0.56 1.07 4.49
C TYR A 48 -0.10 0.86 5.84
N THR A 49 -1.36 1.25 5.94
CA THR A 49 -2.22 1.04 7.10
C THR A 49 -3.39 0.19 6.63
N PRO A 50 -3.52 -1.05 7.13
CA PRO A 50 -4.65 -1.90 6.77
C PRO A 50 -5.98 -1.17 7.00
N SER A 51 -6.99 -1.55 6.23
CA SER A 51 -8.36 -1.15 6.50
C SER A 51 -9.15 -2.39 6.85
N GLU A 52 -9.84 -2.34 7.99
CA GLU A 52 -10.77 -3.39 8.37
C GLU A 52 -12.21 -3.08 7.95
N LYS A 53 -12.48 -1.82 7.58
CA LYS A 53 -13.82 -1.35 7.25
C LYS A 53 -13.85 -0.72 5.88
N ILE A 54 -14.50 -1.41 4.95
CA ILE A 54 -14.91 -0.85 3.67
C ILE A 54 -16.29 -0.22 3.83
N ILE A 55 -16.39 1.08 3.58
CA ILE A 55 -17.66 1.80 3.48
C ILE A 55 -17.96 1.96 2.00
N HIS A 56 -19.14 1.51 1.57
CA HIS A 56 -19.59 1.77 0.22
C HIS A 56 -20.67 2.86 0.22
N THR A 57 -20.65 3.70 -0.80
CA THR A 57 -21.73 4.65 -1.07
C THR A 57 -22.15 4.48 -2.51
N SER A 58 -23.42 4.22 -2.75
CA SER A 58 -23.96 4.06 -4.11
C SER A 58 -24.95 5.16 -4.42
N ALA A 59 -24.83 5.73 -5.62
CA ALA A 59 -25.83 6.60 -6.21
C ALA A 59 -26.44 5.89 -7.42
N ILE A 60 -27.76 5.93 -7.54
CA ILE A 60 -28.49 5.25 -8.61
C ILE A 60 -29.28 6.30 -9.39
N PHE A 61 -29.04 6.37 -10.68
CA PHE A 61 -29.67 7.32 -11.59
C PHE A 61 -30.55 6.55 -12.58
N PRO A 62 -31.88 6.83 -12.64
CA PRO A 62 -32.71 6.27 -13.69
C PRO A 62 -32.24 6.82 -15.04
N MET A 63 -32.05 5.91 -16.00
CA MET A 63 -31.62 6.24 -17.35
C MET A 63 -32.84 6.14 -18.27
N PRO A 64 -33.34 7.27 -18.80
CA PRO A 64 -34.40 7.26 -19.79
C PRO A 64 -33.84 6.94 -21.20
N THR A 65 -34.72 6.53 -22.12
CA THR A 65 -34.41 6.21 -23.52
C THR A 65 -33.61 7.33 -24.21
N TYR A 66 -33.93 8.59 -23.95
CA TYR A 66 -33.24 9.74 -24.57
C TYR A 66 -31.81 9.95 -24.02
N SER A 67 -31.47 9.38 -22.85
CA SER A 67 -30.12 9.44 -22.29
C SER A 67 -29.16 8.39 -22.86
N CYS A 68 -29.67 7.47 -23.69
CA CYS A 68 -28.90 6.36 -24.25
C CYS A 68 -27.76 6.81 -25.19
N HIS A 69 -27.80 8.04 -25.68
CA HIS A 69 -26.78 8.63 -26.55
C HIS A 69 -25.54 9.16 -25.81
N PHE A 70 -25.58 9.29 -24.48
CA PHE A 70 -24.56 10.01 -23.71
C PHE A 70 -23.45 9.13 -23.12
N LEU A 71 -23.55 7.80 -23.20
CA LEU A 71 -22.55 6.92 -22.59
C LEU A 71 -22.09 5.85 -23.58
N PRO A 72 -21.12 6.17 -24.47
CA PRO A 72 -20.25 5.14 -25.01
C PRO A 72 -19.72 4.31 -23.83
N SER A 73 -19.79 2.98 -23.90
CA SER A 73 -19.24 2.10 -22.87
C SER A 73 -17.77 2.43 -22.56
N SER A 74 -17.01 2.86 -23.58
CA SER A 74 -15.64 3.36 -23.46
C SER A 74 -15.50 4.70 -22.71
N ALA A 75 -16.55 5.52 -22.67
CA ALA A 75 -16.58 6.77 -21.92
C ALA A 75 -16.91 6.52 -20.44
N ALA A 76 -17.71 5.50 -20.14
CA ALA A 76 -18.06 5.12 -18.77
C ALA A 76 -16.83 4.65 -17.96
N GLU A 77 -15.88 3.96 -18.59
CA GLU A 77 -14.65 3.51 -17.94
C GLU A 77 -13.68 4.65 -17.56
N ASN A 78 -13.84 5.82 -18.18
CA ASN A 78 -12.96 6.98 -17.99
C ASN A 78 -13.65 8.18 -17.36
N ILE A 79 -14.81 7.98 -16.73
CA ILE A 79 -15.50 9.07 -16.03
C ILE A 79 -14.60 9.54 -14.87
N PRO A 80 -14.06 10.77 -14.94
CA PRO A 80 -13.27 11.27 -13.83
C PRO A 80 -14.21 11.55 -12.65
N SER A 81 -13.73 11.35 -11.43
CA SER A 81 -14.49 11.39 -10.17
C SER A 81 -15.15 12.75 -9.81
N TYR A 82 -15.18 13.71 -10.73
CA TYR A 82 -15.72 15.07 -10.58
C TYR A 82 -17.24 15.19 -10.78
N PHE A 83 -17.99 14.07 -10.83
CA PHE A 83 -19.46 14.11 -11.02
C PHE A 83 -20.25 14.64 -9.81
N LEU A 84 -19.59 14.82 -8.67
CA LEU A 84 -20.23 15.38 -7.48
C LEU A 84 -19.97 16.88 -7.44
N SER A 85 -21.03 17.67 -7.22
CA SER A 85 -20.88 19.08 -6.88
C SER A 85 -19.96 19.24 -5.66
N PRO A 86 -19.19 20.34 -5.52
CA PRO A 86 -18.37 20.57 -4.33
C PRO A 86 -19.15 20.39 -3.01
N GLU A 87 -20.44 20.73 -3.00
CA GLU A 87 -21.36 20.54 -1.89
C GLU A 87 -21.65 19.06 -1.61
N ASP A 88 -21.91 18.27 -2.64
CA ASP A 88 -22.19 16.83 -2.50
C ASP A 88 -20.94 16.02 -2.14
N ILE A 89 -19.77 16.43 -2.66
CA ILE A 89 -18.47 15.91 -2.23
C ILE A 89 -18.34 16.05 -0.70
N ARG A 90 -18.62 17.24 -0.15
CA ARG A 90 -18.58 17.45 1.30
C ARG A 90 -19.54 16.54 2.05
N LYS A 91 -20.79 16.39 1.58
CA LYS A 91 -21.77 15.49 2.21
C LYS A 91 -21.29 14.04 2.22
N VAL A 92 -20.76 13.55 1.10
CA VAL A 92 -20.20 12.20 1.00
C VAL A 92 -19.06 12.03 2.00
N VAL A 93 -18.16 13.01 2.11
CA VAL A 93 -17.09 12.97 3.10
C VAL A 93 -17.65 12.93 4.51
N TYR A 94 -18.53 13.85 4.89
CA TYR A 94 -19.09 13.85 6.24
C TYR A 94 -19.81 12.54 6.57
N ASN A 95 -20.48 11.94 5.59
CA ASN A 95 -21.08 10.61 5.76
C ASN A 95 -20.03 9.53 5.96
N VAL A 96 -18.95 9.50 5.16
CA VAL A 96 -17.83 8.54 5.33
C VAL A 96 -17.15 8.73 6.69
N ILE A 97 -16.89 9.98 7.10
CA ILE A 97 -16.30 10.32 8.41
C ILE A 97 -17.20 9.82 9.54
N LYS A 98 -18.50 10.13 9.47
CA LYS A 98 -19.49 9.75 10.49
C LYS A 98 -19.67 8.22 10.56
N LEU A 99 -19.87 7.55 9.43
CA LEU A 99 -20.05 6.10 9.36
C LEU A 99 -18.77 5.35 9.72
N GLY A 100 -17.60 5.91 9.41
CA GLY A 100 -16.29 5.36 9.72
C GLY A 100 -15.80 5.66 11.14
N ASN A 101 -16.52 6.49 11.91
CA ASN A 101 -16.08 7.01 13.19
C ASN A 101 -14.65 7.59 13.14
N LEU A 102 -14.34 8.28 12.04
CA LEU A 102 -13.02 8.82 11.78
C LEU A 102 -12.83 10.10 12.59
N THR A 103 -11.81 10.13 13.44
CA THR A 103 -11.29 11.36 14.01
C THR A 103 -10.09 11.80 13.18
N PHE A 104 -10.12 13.04 12.70
CA PHE A 104 -8.96 13.64 12.06
C PHE A 104 -8.35 14.60 13.06
N ASN A 105 -7.11 14.33 13.47
CA ASN A 105 -6.34 15.20 14.37
C ASN A 105 -5.92 16.53 13.72
N SER A 106 -6.52 16.88 12.58
CA SER A 106 -6.22 18.08 11.83
C SER A 106 -6.80 19.31 12.52
N TYR A 107 -5.93 20.27 12.85
CA TYR A 107 -6.31 21.66 13.09
C TYR A 107 -7.27 22.15 11.98
N PRO A 108 -8.26 22.99 12.30
CA PRO A 108 -9.20 23.52 11.33
C PRO A 108 -8.44 24.19 10.17
N GLY A 109 -8.43 23.53 9.00
CA GLY A 109 -7.78 24.01 7.77
C GLY A 109 -6.72 23.11 7.11
N SER A 110 -6.30 21.98 7.73
CA SER A 110 -5.04 21.33 7.32
C SER A 110 -5.10 20.18 6.28
N LEU A 111 -6.27 19.64 5.91
CA LEU A 111 -6.39 18.76 4.73
C LEU A 111 -7.62 19.12 3.90
N PRO A 112 -7.46 19.45 2.60
CA PRO A 112 -8.58 19.60 1.69
C PRO A 112 -9.43 18.32 1.69
N VAL A 113 -10.75 18.47 1.77
CA VAL A 113 -11.74 17.37 1.70
C VAL A 113 -11.43 16.39 0.55
N VAL A 114 -10.98 16.92 -0.58
CA VAL A 114 -10.55 16.15 -1.75
C VAL A 114 -9.38 15.21 -1.44
N GLN A 115 -8.41 15.62 -0.63
CA GLN A 115 -7.29 14.76 -0.22
C GLN A 115 -7.74 13.63 0.72
N ILE A 116 -8.74 13.88 1.56
CA ILE A 116 -9.32 12.83 2.42
C ILE A 116 -10.04 11.80 1.55
N ILE A 117 -10.87 12.25 0.60
CA ILE A 117 -11.56 11.35 -0.33
C ILE A 117 -10.58 10.54 -1.13
N THR A 118 -9.60 11.18 -1.78
CA THR A 118 -8.65 10.49 -2.65
C THR A 118 -7.79 9.48 -1.89
N LYS A 119 -7.50 9.71 -0.62
CA LYS A 119 -6.77 8.75 0.23
C LYS A 119 -7.63 7.57 0.70
N LEU A 120 -8.93 7.79 0.90
CA LEU A 120 -9.86 6.75 1.37
C LEU A 120 -10.53 5.99 0.23
N LEU A 121 -10.74 6.62 -0.93
CA LEU A 121 -11.39 6.04 -2.10
C LEU A 121 -10.47 4.99 -2.71
N VAL A 122 -10.87 3.73 -2.59
CA VAL A 122 -10.10 2.60 -3.11
C VAL A 122 -10.59 2.21 -4.50
N ARG A 123 -11.89 2.34 -4.74
CA ARG A 123 -12.49 1.95 -6.00
C ARG A 123 -13.75 2.75 -6.28
N GLN A 124 -13.93 3.11 -7.53
CA GLN A 124 -15.22 3.51 -8.08
C GLN A 124 -15.63 2.44 -9.10
N GLN A 125 -16.87 1.99 -9.01
CA GLN A 125 -17.46 1.02 -9.93
C GLN A 125 -18.73 1.64 -10.52
N ILE A 126 -18.89 1.50 -11.83
CA ILE A 126 -20.05 1.99 -12.56
C ILE A 126 -20.72 0.78 -13.20
N ASP A 127 -21.95 0.51 -12.80
CA ASP A 127 -22.74 -0.62 -13.29
C ASP A 127 -24.02 -0.11 -13.95
N PHE A 128 -24.42 -0.75 -15.05
CA PHE A 128 -25.74 -0.53 -15.64
C PHE A 128 -26.68 -1.67 -15.29
N ILE A 129 -27.74 -1.35 -14.56
CA ILE A 129 -28.79 -2.29 -14.16
C ILE A 129 -29.91 -2.18 -15.19
N SER A 130 -30.08 -3.22 -16.00
CA SER A 130 -31.15 -3.29 -17.00
C SER A 130 -32.52 -3.21 -16.33
N LYS A 131 -33.48 -2.51 -16.96
CA LYS A 131 -34.90 -2.50 -16.53
C LYS A 131 -35.49 -3.89 -16.36
N SER A 132 -35.00 -4.90 -17.07
CA SER A 132 -35.46 -6.28 -16.90
C SER A 132 -35.20 -6.85 -15.50
N GLN A 133 -34.35 -6.22 -14.68
CA GLN A 133 -33.99 -6.67 -13.34
C GLN A 133 -34.81 -6.02 -12.22
N TYR A 134 -35.70 -5.07 -12.51
CA TYR A 134 -36.50 -4.38 -11.50
C TYR A 134 -37.83 -3.83 -12.05
N ILE A 135 -38.75 -3.47 -11.16
CA ILE A 135 -40.04 -2.90 -11.54
C ILE A 135 -39.94 -1.36 -11.48
N THR A 136 -40.42 -0.71 -12.54
CA THR A 136 -40.55 0.75 -12.61
C THR A 136 -41.86 1.11 -13.29
N ASN A 137 -42.46 2.22 -12.85
CA ASN A 137 -43.67 2.79 -13.47
C ASN A 137 -43.34 3.70 -14.65
N ASP A 138 -42.06 4.01 -14.85
CA ASP A 138 -41.61 4.85 -15.97
C ASP A 138 -41.45 3.99 -17.24
N PRO A 139 -42.30 4.19 -18.26
CA PRO A 139 -42.19 3.45 -19.51
C PRO A 139 -40.93 3.82 -20.30
N GLU A 140 -40.40 5.03 -20.11
CA GLU A 140 -39.24 5.56 -20.83
C GLU A 140 -37.92 5.19 -20.17
N GLU A 141 -37.92 4.73 -18.92
CA GLU A 141 -36.72 4.21 -18.26
C GLU A 141 -36.23 2.93 -18.98
N ILE A 142 -34.95 2.90 -19.37
CA ILE A 142 -34.30 1.73 -20.00
C ILE A 142 -33.44 0.94 -19.01
N GLY A 143 -33.08 1.56 -17.90
CA GLY A 143 -32.25 0.97 -16.86
C GLY A 143 -31.83 2.01 -15.83
N ARG A 144 -30.94 1.61 -14.94
CA ARG A 144 -30.35 2.47 -13.91
C ARG A 144 -28.84 2.43 -13.99
N LEU A 145 -28.22 3.60 -13.97
CA LEU A 145 -26.78 3.72 -13.78
C LEU A 145 -26.49 3.75 -12.28
N ALA A 146 -25.79 2.75 -11.77
CA ALA A 146 -25.34 2.69 -10.39
C ALA A 146 -23.85 3.04 -10.32
N ILE A 147 -23.52 4.10 -9.59
CA ILE A 147 -22.13 4.50 -9.30
C ILE A 147 -21.87 4.14 -7.84
N THR A 148 -20.99 3.18 -7.61
CA THR A 148 -20.60 2.70 -6.28
C THR A 148 -19.17 3.12 -5.98
N ASN A 149 -18.99 3.90 -4.93
CA ASN A 149 -17.69 4.27 -4.39
C ASN A 149 -17.38 3.39 -3.17
N LEU A 150 -16.19 2.79 -3.13
CA LEU A 150 -15.68 2.01 -2.02
C LEU A 150 -14.58 2.80 -1.31
N PHE A 151 -14.77 3.06 -0.03
CA PHE A 151 -13.85 3.77 0.84
C PHE A 151 -13.27 2.80 1.87
N ALA A 152 -11.94 2.69 1.92
CA ALA A 152 -11.26 1.96 2.97
C ALA A 152 -10.97 2.90 4.14
N VAL A 153 -11.57 2.59 5.27
CA VAL A 153 -11.42 3.34 6.52
C VAL A 153 -10.41 2.60 7.39
N PRO A 154 -9.23 3.18 7.68
CA PRO A 154 -8.30 2.61 8.65
C PRO A 154 -8.90 2.73 10.05
N GLN A 155 -8.71 1.72 10.91
CA GLN A 155 -9.07 1.87 12.33
C GLN A 155 -8.07 2.81 13.02
N GLN A 156 -8.56 3.58 14.00
CA GLN A 156 -7.69 4.27 14.94
C GLN A 156 -6.86 3.22 15.68
N GLU A 157 -5.55 3.50 15.87
CA GLU A 157 -4.57 2.64 16.56
C GLU A 157 -3.87 1.56 15.72
N GLN A 158 -4.16 1.42 14.42
CA GLN A 158 -3.39 0.48 13.61
C GLN A 158 -1.95 0.96 13.39
N ILE A 159 -1.01 0.06 13.70
CA ILE A 159 0.41 0.29 13.46
C ILE A 159 0.68 0.13 11.95
N PRO A 160 1.23 1.17 11.29
CA PRO A 160 1.51 1.09 9.86
C PRO A 160 2.63 0.10 9.57
N PHE A 161 2.59 -0.46 8.37
CA PHE A 161 3.64 -1.26 7.79
C PHE A 161 4.50 -0.39 6.87
N TYR A 162 5.80 -0.64 6.89
CA TYR A 162 6.72 -0.09 5.91
C TYR A 162 6.74 -0.99 4.69
N ILE A 163 6.45 -0.43 3.51
CA ILE A 163 6.48 -1.17 2.26
C ILE A 163 7.86 -1.03 1.63
N TYR A 164 8.43 -2.18 1.28
CA TYR A 164 9.64 -2.32 0.50
C TYR A 164 9.35 -3.05 -0.79
N LYS A 165 9.96 -2.59 -1.89
CA LYS A 165 10.05 -3.33 -3.14
C LYS A 165 11.27 -4.23 -3.06
N LEU A 166 11.09 -5.51 -3.35
CA LEU A 166 12.21 -6.43 -3.54
C LEU A 166 12.82 -6.20 -4.90
N LEU A 167 14.11 -5.88 -4.93
CA LEU A 167 14.89 -5.86 -6.17
C LEU A 167 15.64 -7.18 -6.25
N LYS A 168 15.37 -7.92 -7.33
CA LYS A 168 16.07 -9.16 -7.64
C LYS A 168 17.31 -8.80 -8.42
N ILE A 169 18.46 -9.16 -7.89
CA ILE A 169 19.70 -9.15 -8.66
C ILE A 169 19.99 -10.59 -9.08
N PRO A 170 20.10 -10.88 -10.38
CA PRO A 170 20.54 -12.19 -10.83
C PRO A 170 21.96 -12.46 -10.30
N PHE A 171 22.23 -13.67 -9.83
CA PHE A 171 23.57 -14.07 -9.42
C PHE A 171 24.09 -15.20 -10.31
N PHE A 172 25.41 -15.29 -10.41
CA PHE A 172 26.09 -16.28 -11.24
C PHE A 172 26.48 -17.50 -10.40
N HIS A 173 26.08 -18.69 -10.86
CA HIS A 173 26.48 -19.96 -10.27
C HIS A 173 26.74 -20.97 -11.38
N GLU A 174 27.87 -21.67 -11.35
CA GLU A 174 28.23 -22.69 -12.35
C GLU A 174 28.13 -22.22 -13.82
N ASN A 175 28.52 -20.97 -14.09
CA ASN A 175 28.39 -20.30 -15.40
C ASN A 175 26.96 -20.04 -15.89
N GLU A 176 25.96 -20.24 -15.05
CA GLU A 176 24.58 -19.89 -15.33
C GLU A 176 24.15 -18.67 -14.52
N THR A 177 23.29 -17.84 -15.11
CA THR A 177 22.65 -16.73 -14.42
C THR A 177 21.37 -17.26 -13.78
N ILE A 178 21.33 -17.29 -12.45
CA ILE A 178 20.17 -17.75 -11.70
C ILE A 178 19.36 -16.54 -11.26
N GLU A 179 18.06 -16.57 -11.58
CA GLU A 179 17.08 -15.63 -11.05
C GLU A 179 16.14 -16.34 -10.08
N LEU A 180 15.87 -15.70 -8.94
CA LEU A 180 14.90 -16.21 -7.98
C LEU A 180 13.47 -16.07 -8.53
N ALA A 181 12.92 -17.19 -8.99
CA ALA A 181 11.53 -17.27 -9.43
C ALA A 181 10.57 -17.01 -8.26
N GLN A 182 9.36 -16.54 -8.58
CA GLN A 182 8.22 -16.45 -7.66
C GLN A 182 8.36 -15.57 -6.39
N MET A 183 9.47 -14.85 -6.18
CA MET A 183 9.49 -13.92 -5.03
C MET A 183 8.44 -12.81 -5.18
N PRO A 184 7.81 -12.37 -4.08
CA PRO A 184 6.90 -11.23 -4.08
C PRO A 184 7.64 -9.96 -4.54
N ARG A 185 6.90 -9.06 -5.18
CA ARG A 185 7.43 -7.78 -5.65
C ARG A 185 7.52 -6.78 -4.51
N HIS A 186 6.58 -6.84 -3.57
CA HIS A 186 6.52 -5.93 -2.44
C HIS A 186 6.30 -6.68 -1.12
N TRP A 187 6.96 -6.19 -0.08
CA TRP A 187 6.82 -6.64 1.30
C TRP A 187 6.42 -5.47 2.17
N ALA A 188 5.32 -5.62 2.91
CA ALA A 188 5.01 -4.75 4.02
C ALA A 188 5.54 -5.38 5.31
N ILE A 189 6.30 -4.62 6.09
CA ILE A 189 6.93 -5.08 7.33
C ILE A 189 6.47 -4.19 8.47
N ASN A 190 5.95 -4.80 9.52
CA ASN A 190 5.66 -4.16 10.79
C ASN A 190 6.61 -4.74 11.84
N SER A 191 7.67 -3.99 12.14
CA SER A 191 8.70 -4.39 13.08
C SER A 191 8.27 -4.34 14.54
N ILE A 192 7.18 -3.63 14.86
CA ILE A 192 6.69 -3.52 16.24
C ILE A 192 5.97 -4.82 16.64
N ASN A 193 5.14 -5.34 15.73
CA ASN A 193 4.37 -6.56 15.96
C ASN A 193 5.04 -7.83 15.38
N ASN A 194 6.18 -7.67 14.71
CA ASN A 194 6.87 -8.73 13.96
C ASN A 194 5.94 -9.44 12.95
N THR A 195 5.18 -8.64 12.20
CA THR A 195 4.25 -9.14 11.17
C THR A 195 4.59 -8.60 9.78
N THR A 196 4.13 -9.31 8.76
CA THR A 196 4.38 -8.98 7.35
C THR A 196 3.16 -9.27 6.45
N MET A 197 3.12 -8.61 5.31
CA MET A 197 2.22 -8.92 4.18
C MET A 197 3.03 -8.89 2.88
N GLU A 198 2.58 -9.66 1.90
CA GLU A 198 3.31 -9.85 0.64
C GLU A 198 2.40 -9.60 -0.56
N TRP A 199 2.86 -8.82 -1.53
CA TRP A 199 2.18 -8.62 -2.81
C TRP A 199 3.06 -9.12 -3.95
N HIS A 200 2.47 -9.98 -4.79
CA HIS A 200 3.06 -10.36 -6.08
C HIS A 200 2.70 -9.34 -7.16
N HIS A 201 1.43 -8.90 -7.21
CA HIS A 201 0.92 -7.94 -8.19
C HIS A 201 0.00 -6.91 -7.48
N PRO A 202 0.54 -5.90 -6.76
CA PRO A 202 -0.28 -4.94 -6.04
C PRO A 202 -1.28 -4.19 -6.94
N GLU A 203 -0.93 -3.97 -8.21
CA GLU A 203 -1.80 -3.39 -9.23
C GLU A 203 -3.10 -4.18 -9.44
N GLU A 204 -3.02 -5.52 -9.44
CA GLU A 204 -4.20 -6.40 -9.59
C GLU A 204 -5.11 -6.35 -8.35
N SER A 205 -4.53 -6.06 -7.18
CA SER A 205 -5.24 -5.87 -5.91
C SER A 205 -5.83 -4.46 -5.75
N GLY A 206 -5.75 -3.62 -6.79
CA GLY A 206 -6.21 -2.23 -6.74
C GLY A 206 -5.42 -1.37 -5.76
N CYS A 207 -4.13 -1.68 -5.56
CA CYS A 207 -3.24 -0.93 -4.69
C CYS A 207 -2.34 0.01 -5.50
N ASP A 208 -2.33 1.29 -5.16
CA ASP A 208 -1.18 2.16 -5.44
C ASP A 208 -0.38 2.35 -4.15
N LEU A 209 0.64 1.51 -3.94
CA LEU A 209 1.44 1.52 -2.70
C LEU A 209 2.29 2.79 -2.50
N ARG A 210 2.38 3.67 -3.52
CA ARG A 210 3.08 4.96 -3.43
C ARG A 210 2.15 6.07 -2.97
N LEU A 211 0.90 6.05 -3.42
CA LEU A 211 -0.07 7.13 -3.21
C LEU A 211 -1.13 6.80 -2.17
N MET A 212 -1.50 5.52 -2.04
CA MET A 212 -2.60 5.07 -1.20
C MET A 212 -2.10 4.44 0.09
N THR A 213 -2.80 4.73 1.18
CA THR A 213 -2.50 4.17 2.50
C THR A 213 -3.17 2.82 2.73
N SER A 214 -4.08 2.39 1.86
CA SER A 214 -4.85 1.15 2.01
C SER A 214 -5.19 0.55 0.64
N CYS A 215 -5.53 -0.74 0.61
CA CYS A 215 -5.77 -1.55 -0.58
C CYS A 215 -7.18 -2.14 -0.53
N ARG A 216 -7.72 -2.51 -1.70
CA ARG A 216 -8.99 -3.24 -1.78
C ARG A 216 -8.83 -4.65 -1.24
N ASP A 217 -7.90 -5.38 -1.84
CA ASP A 217 -7.59 -6.75 -1.47
C ASP A 217 -6.29 -6.72 -0.68
N THR A 218 -6.45 -6.71 0.65
CA THR A 218 -5.33 -6.71 1.58
C THR A 218 -4.86 -8.16 1.76
N PRO A 219 -3.60 -8.50 1.45
CA PRO A 219 -3.07 -9.83 1.70
C PRO A 219 -3.15 -10.18 3.19
N PRO A 220 -3.18 -11.48 3.54
CA PRO A 220 -3.22 -11.89 4.93
C PRO A 220 -1.98 -11.39 5.68
N ILE A 221 -2.20 -10.82 6.86
CA ILE A 221 -1.12 -10.46 7.79
C ILE A 221 -0.58 -11.77 8.38
N ARG A 222 0.73 -11.98 8.26
CA ARG A 222 1.43 -13.16 8.77
C ARG A 222 2.45 -12.74 9.82
N THR A 223 2.70 -13.59 10.81
CA THR A 223 3.84 -13.43 11.72
C THR A 223 5.13 -13.78 10.98
N ILE A 224 6.18 -12.98 11.17
CA ILE A 224 7.50 -13.28 10.62
C ILE A 224 8.06 -14.48 11.39
N SER A 225 8.28 -15.60 10.69
CA SER A 225 8.83 -16.81 11.29
C SER A 225 10.31 -16.63 11.60
N LYS A 226 10.74 -17.10 12.78
CA LYS A 226 12.12 -16.92 13.29
C LYS A 226 13.19 -17.51 12.38
N ASP A 227 12.84 -18.55 11.64
CA ASP A 227 13.78 -19.32 10.82
C ASP A 227 13.86 -18.80 9.37
N THR A 228 13.36 -17.59 9.12
CA THR A 228 13.38 -16.99 7.79
C THR A 228 14.55 -16.01 7.63
N CYS A 229 15.07 -15.89 6.40
CA CYS A 229 16.04 -14.84 6.07
C CYS A 229 15.49 -13.44 6.39
N LEU A 230 14.18 -13.22 6.19
CA LEU A 230 13.53 -11.98 6.60
C LEU A 230 13.66 -11.73 8.12
N ASN A 231 13.50 -12.75 8.95
CA ASN A 231 13.70 -12.61 10.39
C ASN A 231 15.15 -12.30 10.76
N GLN A 232 16.12 -12.88 10.05
CA GLN A 232 17.53 -12.56 10.28
C GLN A 232 17.84 -11.10 9.91
N ILE A 233 17.25 -10.61 8.81
CA ILE A 233 17.31 -9.20 8.41
C ILE A 233 16.67 -8.30 9.48
N THR A 234 15.51 -8.70 10.04
CA THR A 234 14.80 -7.89 11.06
C THR A 234 15.52 -7.91 12.41
N GLU A 235 16.12 -9.03 12.82
CA GLU A 235 16.79 -9.20 14.12
C GLU A 235 18.29 -8.87 14.11
N ARG A 236 18.88 -8.56 12.94
CA ARG A 236 20.33 -8.37 12.73
C ARG A 236 21.17 -9.55 13.24
N LEU A 237 20.64 -10.77 13.16
CA LEU A 237 21.39 -11.95 13.57
C LEU A 237 22.44 -12.27 12.51
N PRO A 238 23.73 -12.45 12.87
CA PRO A 238 24.72 -12.95 11.94
C PRO A 238 24.34 -14.36 11.51
N LEU A 239 24.24 -14.57 10.19
CA LEU A 239 23.85 -15.84 9.55
C LEU A 239 24.79 -17.01 9.89
N SER A 240 26.03 -16.70 10.28
CA SER A 240 27.09 -17.67 10.57
C SER A 240 26.81 -18.64 11.71
N ARG A 241 25.68 -18.52 12.43
CA ARG A 241 25.32 -19.42 13.54
C ARG A 241 24.41 -20.59 13.19
N TYR A 242 23.79 -20.63 12.01
CA TYR A 242 22.78 -21.66 11.68
C TYR A 242 23.15 -22.63 10.56
N ILE A 243 24.30 -22.47 9.91
CA ILE A 243 24.80 -23.46 8.96
C ILE A 243 25.67 -24.48 9.73
N SER A 244 25.04 -25.27 10.61
CA SER A 244 25.56 -26.60 10.92
C SER A 244 24.87 -27.55 9.95
N PHE A 245 25.54 -27.86 8.84
CA PHE A 245 25.19 -29.07 8.10
C PHE A 245 25.55 -30.23 9.03
N ASP A 246 24.57 -30.77 9.75
CA ASP A 246 24.68 -32.12 10.29
C ASP A 246 24.72 -33.06 9.08
N SER A 247 25.95 -33.39 8.69
CA SER A 247 26.30 -34.43 7.73
C SER A 247 26.14 -35.82 8.34
#